data_AF-A0A969XTU5-F1
#
_entry.id   AF-A0A969XTU5-F1
#
_cell.length_a   1.000
_cell.length_b   1.000
_cell.length_c   1.000
_cell.angle_alpha   90.00
_cell.angle_beta   90.00
_cell.angle_gamma   90.00
#
_symmetry.space_group_name_H-M   'P 1'
#
loop_
_entity.id
_entity.type
_entity.pdbx_description
1 polymer ?
#
loop_
_entity_poly.entity_id
_entity_poly.type
_entity_poly.pdbx_seq_one_letter_code
_entity_poly.pdbx_strand_id
1 'polypeptide(L)'
;MDPDTREVVSSIELSSGWELRLPLRWTAILRSQLPAETSLAVTTGVWSGADAAKALLVGADVAMMTSAVLKHGPEHFCTVERDLVRWLDDNEYISVAEVRGSVSYGATDDPSAFERANYLRTLHSWTAPHRLTPRSPSGD
;
A
#
# COMPACT_ATOMS: atom_id res chain seq x y z
N MET A 1 -19.32 15.37 -5.19
CA MET A 1 -20.09 15.97 -6.29
C MET A 1 -21.34 15.14 -6.43
N ASP A 2 -22.50 15.76 -6.23
CA ASP A 2 -23.78 15.11 -6.50
C ASP A 2 -24.09 15.26 -7.99
N PRO A 3 -24.28 14.16 -8.75
CA PRO A 3 -24.49 14.22 -10.19
C PRO A 3 -25.85 14.81 -10.59
N ASP A 4 -26.85 14.76 -9.71
CA ASP A 4 -28.20 15.24 -9.98
C ASP A 4 -28.34 16.74 -9.65
N THR A 5 -27.76 17.17 -8.52
CA THR A 5 -27.77 18.58 -8.11
C THR A 5 -26.61 19.39 -8.70
N ARG A 6 -25.56 18.72 -9.20
CA ARG A 6 -24.28 19.32 -9.65
C ARG A 6 -23.57 20.13 -8.57
N GLU A 7 -23.94 19.95 -7.32
CA GLU A 7 -23.35 20.66 -6.19
C GLU A 7 -22.12 19.92 -5.65
N VAL A 8 -21.13 20.70 -5.20
CA VAL A 8 -19.96 20.19 -4.51
C VAL A 8 -20.30 20.09 -3.02
N VAL A 9 -20.75 18.91 -2.59
CA VAL A 9 -20.85 18.59 -1.16
C VAL A 9 -19.44 18.37 -0.62
N SER A 10 -19.00 19.22 0.32
CA SER A 10 -17.72 19.11 1.02
C SER A 10 -17.86 18.26 2.28
N SER A 11 -17.79 16.94 2.13
CA SER A 11 -17.63 15.99 3.24
C SER A 11 -16.22 15.45 3.27
N ILE A 12 -15.60 15.42 4.46
CA ILE A 12 -14.31 14.75 4.65
C ILE A 12 -14.56 13.24 4.69
N GLU A 13 -14.14 12.53 3.66
CA GLU A 13 -14.07 11.08 3.66
C GLU A 13 -12.63 10.65 3.97
N LEU A 14 -12.46 9.92 5.06
CA LEU A 14 -11.15 9.46 5.49
C LEU A 14 -10.72 8.28 4.62
N SER A 15 -9.50 8.33 4.09
CA SER A 15 -8.88 7.19 3.40
C SER A 15 -8.84 5.96 4.31
N SER A 16 -8.55 4.78 3.76
CA SER A 16 -8.45 3.56 4.56
C SER A 16 -7.29 2.68 4.13
N GLY A 17 -6.87 1.76 4.99
CA GLY A 17 -5.67 0.96 4.76
C GLY A 17 -5.70 0.11 3.48
N TRP A 18 -6.87 -0.22 2.93
CA TRP A 18 -6.96 -0.99 1.68
C TRP A 18 -6.52 -0.18 0.46
N GLU A 19 -6.68 1.15 0.50
CA GLU A 19 -6.35 2.04 -0.61
C GLU A 19 -4.84 2.13 -0.84
N LEU A 20 -4.03 1.83 0.19
CA LEU A 20 -2.56 1.87 0.16
C LEU A 20 -1.94 1.01 -0.95
N ARG A 21 -2.63 -0.05 -1.38
CA ARG A 21 -2.16 -0.97 -2.42
C ARG A 21 -1.84 -0.25 -3.73
N LEU A 22 -2.67 0.73 -4.11
CA LEU A 22 -2.51 1.45 -5.36
C LEU A 22 -1.32 2.43 -5.32
N PRO A 23 -1.16 3.29 -4.29
CA PRO A 23 0.06 4.08 -4.08
C PRO A 23 1.34 3.23 -4.06
N LEU A 24 1.38 2.13 -3.30
CA LEU A 24 2.57 1.28 -3.23
C LEU A 24 2.99 0.77 -4.60
N ARG A 25 2.02 0.29 -5.39
CA ARG A 25 2.23 -0.18 -6.76
C ARG A 25 2.84 0.90 -7.64
N TRP A 26 2.21 2.07 -7.69
CA TRP A 26 2.67 3.15 -8.55
C TRP A 26 4.02 3.74 -8.10
N THR A 27 4.25 3.85 -6.79
CA THR A 27 5.55 4.28 -6.26
C THR A 27 6.65 3.32 -6.68
N ALA A 28 6.41 2.00 -6.59
CA ALA A 28 7.37 1.02 -7.09
C ALA A 28 7.65 1.28 -8.58
N ILE A 29 6.61 1.42 -9.41
CA ILE A 29 6.75 1.56 -10.88
C ILE A 29 7.53 2.83 -11.21
N LEU A 30 7.20 3.94 -10.55
CA LEU A 30 7.86 5.22 -10.74
C LEU A 30 9.31 5.17 -10.26
N ARG A 31 9.60 4.47 -9.18
CA ARG A 31 10.95 4.36 -8.63
C ARG A 31 11.95 3.77 -9.64
N SER A 32 11.54 2.80 -10.45
CA SER A 32 12.41 2.20 -11.48
C SER A 32 12.59 3.08 -12.72
N GLN A 33 11.72 4.07 -12.92
CA GLN A 33 11.75 4.97 -14.09
C GLN A 33 12.40 6.32 -13.78
N LEU A 34 12.53 6.67 -12.51
CA LEU A 34 13.03 7.98 -12.07
C LEU A 34 14.50 7.89 -11.63
N PRO A 35 15.30 8.97 -11.82
CA PRO A 35 16.65 9.07 -11.26
C PRO A 35 16.67 8.83 -9.75
N ALA A 36 17.67 8.11 -9.25
CA ALA A 36 17.75 7.65 -7.85
C ALA A 36 17.63 8.79 -6.82
N GLU A 37 18.03 10.00 -7.20
CA GLU A 37 18.04 11.23 -6.41
C GLU A 37 16.64 11.85 -6.27
N THR A 38 15.68 11.42 -7.09
CA THR A 38 14.31 11.93 -7.08
C THR A 38 13.57 11.39 -5.86
N SER A 39 13.20 12.25 -4.91
CA SER A 39 12.44 11.80 -3.75
C SER A 39 10.98 11.47 -4.09
N LEU A 40 10.46 10.39 -3.51
CA LEU A 40 9.08 9.93 -3.64
C LEU A 40 8.42 9.87 -2.26
N ALA A 41 7.16 10.30 -2.21
CA ALA A 41 6.33 10.16 -1.02
C ALA A 41 5.10 9.31 -1.32
N VAL A 42 4.80 8.36 -0.44
CA VAL A 42 3.55 7.59 -0.47
C VAL A 42 2.53 8.31 0.38
N THR A 43 1.32 8.47 -0.15
CA THR A 43 0.15 9.00 0.56
C THR A 43 -1.07 8.13 0.26
N THR A 44 -2.14 8.35 1.03
CA THR A 44 -3.38 7.56 1.03
C THR A 44 -3.19 6.15 1.60
N GLY A 45 -3.96 5.83 2.63
CA GLY A 45 -3.99 4.49 3.21
C GLY A 45 -2.82 4.10 4.11
N VAL A 46 -1.94 5.03 4.50
CA VAL A 46 -0.93 4.77 5.56
C VAL A 46 -1.59 4.94 6.93
N TRP A 47 -1.75 3.84 7.68
CA TRP A 47 -2.43 3.84 8.97
C TRP A 47 -1.59 3.31 10.13
N SER A 48 -0.51 2.57 9.85
CA SER A 48 0.30 1.88 10.86
C SER A 48 1.80 1.92 10.54
N GLY A 49 2.65 1.52 11.49
CA GLY A 49 4.09 1.35 11.25
C GLY A 49 4.39 0.34 10.14
N ALA A 50 3.61 -0.76 10.07
CA ALA A 50 3.74 -1.74 8.99
C ALA A 50 3.38 -1.16 7.61
N ASP A 51 2.45 -0.20 7.55
CA ASP A 51 2.13 0.50 6.29
C ASP A 51 3.23 1.46 5.87
N ALA A 52 3.85 2.16 6.83
CA ALA A 52 5.04 2.97 6.59
C ALA A 52 6.22 2.11 6.12
N ALA A 53 6.43 0.93 6.71
CA ALA A 53 7.44 -0.02 6.27
C ALA A 53 7.23 -0.45 4.81
N LYS A 54 5.99 -0.78 4.41
CA LYS A 54 5.66 -1.08 3.00
C LYS A 54 6.02 0.07 2.06
N ALA A 55 5.77 1.32 2.46
CA ALA A 55 6.13 2.49 1.66
C ALA A 55 7.65 2.59 1.44
N LEU A 56 8.44 2.37 2.50
CA LEU A 56 9.90 2.33 2.40
C LEU A 56 10.38 1.17 1.51
N LEU A 57 9.81 -0.02 1.67
CA LEU A 57 10.16 -1.21 0.89
C LEU A 57 10.02 -0.99 -0.62
N VAL A 58 8.96 -0.29 -1.05
CA VAL A 58 8.75 0.03 -2.48
C VAL A 58 9.60 1.21 -2.99
N GLY A 59 10.43 1.80 -2.13
CA GLY A 59 11.40 2.84 -2.48
C GLY A 59 10.90 4.27 -2.26
N ALA A 60 9.88 4.47 -1.43
CA ALA A 60 9.52 5.81 -0.98
C ALA A 60 10.53 6.35 0.05
N ASP A 61 10.72 7.66 0.04
CA ASP A 61 11.49 8.38 1.04
C ASP A 61 10.62 8.77 2.25
N VAL A 62 9.33 9.02 2.00
CA VAL A 62 8.37 9.52 3.00
C VAL A 62 7.03 8.79 2.90
N ALA A 63 6.40 8.53 4.06
CA ALA A 63 5.02 8.07 4.15
C ALA A 63 4.14 9.16 4.81
N MET A 64 3.05 9.53 4.16
CA MET A 64 2.11 10.58 4.59
C MET A 64 0.79 9.97 5.06
N MET A 65 0.23 10.44 6.20
CA MET A 65 -0.87 9.75 6.90
C MET A 65 -1.98 10.65 7.49
N THR A 66 -2.47 11.63 6.74
CA THR A 66 -3.48 12.58 7.23
C THR A 66 -4.73 11.91 7.83
N SER A 67 -5.33 10.92 7.17
CA SER A 67 -6.59 10.32 7.65
C SER A 67 -6.45 9.56 8.96
N ALA A 68 -5.31 8.86 9.15
CA ALA A 68 -5.05 8.14 10.40
C ALA A 68 -4.89 9.11 11.57
N VAL A 69 -4.17 10.22 11.35
CA VAL A 69 -3.96 11.27 12.36
C VAL A 69 -5.27 11.99 12.68
N LEU A 70 -6.10 12.30 11.68
CA LEU A 70 -7.43 12.90 11.93
C LEU A 70 -8.33 11.99 12.78
N LYS A 71 -8.18 10.66 12.64
CA LYS A 71 -9.00 9.68 13.38
C LYS A 71 -8.45 9.38 14.78
N HIS A 72 -7.14 9.33 14.96
CA HIS A 72 -6.49 8.85 16.19
C HIS A 72 -5.81 9.95 17.01
N GLY A 73 -5.71 11.17 16.47
CA GLY A 73 -4.99 12.29 17.08
C GLY A 73 -3.49 12.30 16.74
N PRO A 74 -2.79 13.40 17.09
CA PRO A 74 -1.38 13.59 16.76
C PRO A 74 -0.44 12.56 17.41
N GLU A 75 -0.79 12.04 18.59
CA GLU A 75 0.00 11.00 19.28
C GLU A 75 0.09 9.68 18.49
N HIS A 76 -0.74 9.51 17.46
CA HIS A 76 -0.66 8.37 16.56
C HIS A 76 0.69 8.30 15.84
N PHE A 77 1.37 9.43 15.60
CA PHE A 77 2.72 9.43 15.04
C PHE A 77 3.71 8.65 15.91
N CYS A 78 3.67 8.85 17.23
CA CYS A 78 4.53 8.13 18.19
C CYS A 78 4.25 6.61 18.16
N THR A 79 2.99 6.22 17.93
CA THR A 79 2.62 4.81 17.78
C THR A 79 3.17 4.21 16.50
N VAL A 80 2.96 4.88 15.37
CA VAL A 80 3.49 4.43 14.07
C VAL A 80 5.01 4.34 14.09
N GLU A 81 5.70 5.35 14.64
CA GLU A 81 7.16 5.38 14.71
C GLU A 81 7.69 4.18 15.50
N ARG A 82 7.16 3.94 16.70
CA ARG A 82 7.54 2.78 17.52
C ARG A 82 7.28 1.45 16.81
N ASP A 83 6.13 1.32 16.15
CA ASP A 83 5.79 0.10 15.42
C ASP A 83 6.70 -0.10 14.20
N LEU A 84 7.11 0.97 13.53
CA LEU A 84 8.08 0.93 12.43
C LEU A 84 9.46 0.52 12.94
N VAL A 85 9.96 1.11 14.04
CA VAL A 85 11.25 0.75 14.65
C VAL A 85 11.27 -0.74 15.03
N ARG A 86 10.20 -1.24 15.66
CA ARG A 86 10.08 -2.67 15.97
C ARG A 86 10.11 -3.53 14.72
N TRP A 87 9.38 -3.12 13.68
CA TRP A 87 9.38 -3.86 12.41
C TRP A 87 10.78 -3.90 11.78
N LEU A 88 11.56 -2.81 11.87
CA LEU A 88 12.95 -2.78 11.38
C LEU A 88 13.83 -3.76 12.16
N ASP A 89 13.77 -3.74 13.49
CA ASP A 89 14.51 -4.66 14.36
C ASP A 89 14.14 -6.13 14.06
N ASP A 90 12.84 -6.44 13.99
CA ASP A 90 12.33 -7.78 13.71
C ASP A 90 12.75 -8.31 12.32
N ASN A 91 13.09 -7.42 11.40
CA ASN A 91 13.54 -7.74 10.04
C ASN A 91 15.03 -7.45 9.82
N GLU A 92 15.80 -7.25 10.90
CA GLU A 92 17.26 -7.09 10.90
C GLU A 92 17.78 -5.87 10.10
N TYR A 93 16.96 -4.83 9.97
CA TYR A 93 17.36 -3.56 9.36
C TYR A 93 17.84 -2.57 10.41
N ILE A 94 19.00 -1.95 10.17
CA ILE A 94 19.62 -0.98 11.08
C ILE A 94 19.09 0.43 10.80
N SER A 95 18.59 0.70 9.59
CA SER A 95 18.05 2.02 9.24
C SER A 95 17.00 2.00 8.13
N VAL A 96 16.21 3.07 8.06
CA VAL A 96 15.28 3.31 6.94
C VAL A 96 15.99 3.44 5.59
N ALA A 97 17.28 3.78 5.58
CA ALA A 97 18.07 3.85 4.35
C ALA A 97 18.36 2.46 3.77
N GLU A 98 18.55 1.45 4.62
CA GLU A 98 18.75 0.06 4.18
C GLU A 98 17.47 -0.57 3.65
N VAL A 99 16.31 -0.26 4.26
CA VAL A 99 15.01 -0.77 3.80
C VAL A 99 14.59 -0.16 2.48
N ARG A 100 14.98 1.10 2.22
CA ARG A 100 14.45 1.88 1.10
C ARG A 100 14.74 1.19 -0.22
N GLY A 101 13.68 0.72 -0.87
CA GLY A 101 13.78 0.05 -2.15
C GLY A 101 14.43 -1.32 -2.10
N SER A 102 14.54 -1.96 -0.94
CA SER A 102 14.98 -3.37 -0.82
C SER A 102 14.02 -4.35 -1.52
N VAL A 103 12.76 -3.96 -1.71
CA VAL A 103 11.75 -4.68 -2.53
C VAL A 103 11.53 -3.96 -3.86
N SER A 104 12.23 -2.85 -4.11
CA SER A 104 12.13 -2.13 -5.37
C SER A 104 12.57 -3.03 -6.52
N TYR A 105 11.83 -2.92 -7.62
CA TYR A 105 12.05 -3.51 -8.92
C TYR A 105 13.49 -3.60 -9.42
N GLY A 106 14.43 -2.80 -8.90
CA GLY A 106 15.85 -2.92 -9.22
C GLY A 106 16.50 -4.23 -8.76
N ALA A 107 15.88 -4.99 -7.85
CA ALA A 107 16.38 -6.29 -7.38
C ALA A 107 15.91 -7.49 -8.24
N THR A 108 15.14 -7.26 -9.31
CA THR A 108 14.56 -8.31 -10.15
C THR A 108 14.82 -8.00 -11.62
N ASP A 109 15.30 -8.98 -12.40
CA ASP A 109 15.60 -8.80 -13.82
C ASP A 109 14.38 -8.40 -14.67
N ASP A 110 13.14 -8.67 -14.21
CA ASP A 110 11.91 -8.21 -14.87
C ASP A 110 10.87 -7.69 -13.84
N PRO A 111 10.87 -6.37 -13.62
CA PRO A 111 9.87 -5.69 -12.82
C PRO A 111 8.42 -6.03 -13.18
N SER A 112 8.09 -6.04 -14.46
CA SER A 112 6.72 -6.26 -14.92
C SER A 112 6.25 -7.69 -14.64
N ALA A 113 7.17 -8.67 -14.66
CA ALA A 113 6.90 -10.06 -14.32
C ALA A 113 6.58 -10.24 -12.83
N PHE A 114 7.29 -9.55 -11.92
CA PHE A 114 7.02 -9.63 -10.49
C PHE A 114 5.60 -9.13 -10.14
N GLU A 115 5.20 -7.99 -10.71
CA GLU A 115 3.83 -7.47 -10.60
C GLU A 115 2.79 -8.44 -11.12
N ARG A 116 3.02 -8.96 -12.33
CA ARG A 116 2.11 -9.90 -12.97
C ARG A 116 1.97 -11.15 -12.12
N ALA A 117 3.05 -11.67 -11.56
CA ALA A 117 3.02 -12.80 -10.65
C ALA A 117 2.23 -12.49 -9.38
N ASN A 118 2.38 -11.29 -8.81
CA ASN A 118 1.64 -10.89 -7.62
C ASN A 118 0.15 -10.67 -7.88
N TYR A 119 -0.19 -10.07 -9.02
CA TYR A 119 -1.57 -9.92 -9.51
C TYR A 119 -2.22 -11.29 -9.74
N LEU A 120 -1.53 -12.21 -10.42
CA LEU A 120 -2.03 -13.56 -10.67
C LEU A 120 -2.25 -14.32 -9.36
N ARG A 121 -1.30 -14.28 -8.41
CA ARG A 121 -1.50 -14.86 -7.06
C ARG A 121 -2.72 -14.28 -6.36
N THR A 122 -2.92 -12.97 -6.43
CA THR A 122 -4.08 -12.31 -5.81
C THR A 122 -5.39 -12.79 -6.43
N LEU A 123 -5.46 -12.88 -7.77
CA LEU A 123 -6.63 -13.45 -8.45
C LEU A 123 -6.86 -14.91 -8.08
N HIS A 124 -5.82 -15.73 -8.02
CA HIS A 124 -5.94 -17.14 -7.63
C HIS A 124 -6.32 -17.32 -6.16
N SER A 125 -6.03 -16.35 -5.29
CA SER A 125 -6.46 -16.38 -3.88
C SER A 125 -7.94 -16.05 -3.70
N TRP A 126 -8.59 -15.47 -4.70
CA TRP A 126 -10.00 -15.14 -4.63
C TRP A 126 -10.86 -16.39 -4.84
N THR A 127 -11.79 -16.62 -3.91
CA THR A 127 -12.81 -17.66 -4.01
C THR A 127 -14.15 -17.01 -4.25
N ALA A 128 -14.88 -17.48 -5.26
CA ALA A 128 -16.20 -16.97 -5.57
C ALA A 128 -17.18 -17.19 -4.40
N PRO A 129 -18.03 -16.20 -4.07
CA PRO A 129 -19.13 -16.41 -3.14
C PRO A 129 -19.96 -17.64 -3.52
N HIS A 130 -20.38 -18.44 -2.54
CA HIS A 130 -21.09 -19.71 -2.76
C HIS A 130 -22.35 -19.59 -3.63
N ARG A 131 -22.97 -18.41 -3.66
CA ARG A 131 -24.13 -18.07 -4.50
C ARG A 131 -23.81 -17.93 -6.00
N LEU A 132 -22.54 -17.81 -6.38
CA LEU A 132 -22.06 -17.68 -7.75
C LEU A 132 -21.36 -18.96 -8.24
N THR A 133 -21.12 -19.95 -7.37
CA THR A 133 -20.62 -21.27 -7.76
C THR A 133 -21.77 -22.13 -8.32
N PRO A 134 -21.71 -22.58 -9.59
CA PRO A 134 -22.74 -23.44 -10.17
C PRO A 134 -22.90 -24.71 -9.33
N ARG A 135 -24.13 -25.03 -8.90
CA ARG A 135 -24.42 -26.33 -8.31
C ARG A 135 -24.37 -27.37 -9.41
N SER A 136 -23.59 -28.44 -9.24
CA SER A 136 -23.67 -29.61 -10.11
C SER A 136 -25.13 -30.05 -10.21
N PRO A 137 -25.66 -30.31 -11.42
CA PRO A 137 -27.01 -30.82 -11.55
C PRO A 137 -27.10 -32.12 -10.76
N SER A 138 -28.06 -32.19 -9.84
CA SER A 138 -28.45 -33.43 -9.18
C SER A 138 -28.84 -34.41 -10.29
N GLY A 139 -28.09 -35.50 -10.43
CA GLY A 139 -28.44 -36.58 -11.34
C GLY A 139 -29.71 -37.27 -10.83
N ASP A 140 -30.75 -37.19 -11.63
CA ASP A 140 -31.89 -38.13 -11.65
C ASP A 140 -31.66 -39.15 -12.77
#